data_AF-A0A9D1YF48-F1
#
_entry.id   AF-A0A9D1YF48-F1
#
_cell.length_a   1.000
_cell.length_b   1.000
_cell.length_c   1.000
_cell.angle_alpha   90.00
_cell.angle_beta   90.00
_cell.angle_gamma   90.00
#
_symmetry.space_group_name_H-M   'P 1'
#
loop_
_entity.id
_entity.type
_entity.pdbx_description
1 polymer ?
#
loop_
_entity_poly.entity_id
_entity_poly.type
_entity_poly.pdbx_seq_one_letter_code
_entity_poly.pdbx_strand_id
1 'polypeptide(L)'
;MVKLVGLLLLAAACAGIGLAESRKLRDRAVLLESFRKFLTVAEAEIHYGLVPVGELVLSCRQQGPLLEDCARQLEQGSRFPEAWRGAVKRWGGPDQAFLAEFGRGLGATGLEGQLSHFQLYRELARTRLEEARRDLEKKGKLYRQLGVFGGLALALVLW
;
A
#
# COMPACT_ATOMS: atom_id res chain seq x y z
N MET A 1 -16.90 -34.04 -22.77
CA MET A 1 -17.33 -32.94 -21.87
C MET A 1 -16.31 -32.62 -20.78
N VAL A 2 -15.77 -33.61 -20.05
CA VAL A 2 -14.77 -33.38 -18.98
C VAL A 2 -13.51 -32.62 -19.46
N LYS A 3 -13.00 -32.90 -20.66
CA LYS A 3 -11.84 -32.20 -21.24
C LYS A 3 -12.05 -30.69 -21.40
N LEU A 4 -13.20 -30.30 -21.96
CA LEU A 4 -13.59 -28.89 -22.14
C LEU A 4 -13.70 -28.14 -20.81
N VAL A 5 -14.28 -28.78 -19.79
CA VAL A 5 -14.38 -28.19 -18.44
C VAL A 5 -12.98 -27.99 -17.83
N GLY A 6 -12.09 -28.97 -17.97
CA GLY A 6 -10.70 -28.86 -17.48
C GLY A 6 -9.92 -27.73 -18.14
N LEU A 7 -10.05 -27.59 -19.46
CA LEU A 7 -9.44 -26.50 -20.23
C LEU A 7 -9.95 -25.12 -19.80
N LEU A 8 -11.26 -25.00 -19.57
CA LEU A 8 -11.88 -23.76 -19.13
C LEU A 8 -11.42 -23.36 -17.71
N LEU A 9 -11.34 -24.34 -16.79
CA LEU A 9 -10.79 -24.11 -15.45
C LEU A 9 -9.33 -23.68 -15.48
N LEU A 10 -8.52 -24.27 -16.36
CA LEU A 10 -7.11 -23.92 -16.51
C LEU A 10 -6.94 -22.48 -17.02
N ALA A 11 -7.70 -22.10 -18.06
CA ALA A 11 -7.70 -20.73 -18.56
C ALA A 11 -8.17 -19.72 -17.50
N ALA A 12 -9.21 -20.06 -16.72
CA ALA A 12 -9.69 -19.23 -15.61
C ALA A 12 -8.64 -19.07 -14.50
N ALA A 13 -7.90 -20.12 -14.16
CA ALA A 13 -6.83 -20.07 -13.17
C ALA A 13 -5.70 -19.13 -13.62
N CYS A 14 -5.24 -19.25 -14.86
CA CYS A 14 -4.20 -18.36 -15.43
C CYS A 14 -4.66 -16.89 -15.46
N ALA A 15 -5.89 -16.63 -15.89
CA ALA A 15 -6.46 -15.29 -15.86
C ALA A 15 -6.58 -14.74 -14.43
N GLY A 16 -6.96 -15.59 -13.47
CA GLY A 16 -7.01 -15.27 -12.05
C GLY A 16 -5.64 -14.85 -11.49
N ILE A 17 -4.57 -15.56 -11.84
CA ILE A 17 -3.20 -15.20 -11.46
C ILE A 17 -2.81 -13.83 -12.03
N GLY A 18 -3.06 -13.60 -13.32
CA GLY A 18 -2.78 -12.31 -13.96
C GLY A 18 -3.53 -11.13 -13.31
N LEU A 19 -4.78 -11.36 -12.92
CA LEU A 19 -5.58 -10.39 -12.16
C LEU A 19 -5.01 -10.16 -10.75
N ALA A 20 -4.58 -11.21 -10.05
CA ALA A 20 -4.00 -11.09 -8.72
C ALA A 20 -2.69 -10.27 -8.72
N GLU A 21 -1.79 -10.51 -9.66
CA GLU A 21 -0.56 -9.73 -9.81
C GLU A 21 -0.84 -8.27 -10.19
N SER A 22 -1.82 -8.02 -11.07
CA SER A 22 -2.27 -6.66 -11.38
C SER A 22 -2.88 -5.96 -10.16
N ARG A 23 -3.54 -6.68 -9.25
CA ARG A 23 -4.12 -6.10 -8.02
C ARG A 23 -3.04 -5.67 -7.04
N LYS A 24 -1.99 -6.47 -6.85
CA LYS A 24 -0.85 -6.11 -5.98
C LYS A 24 -0.23 -4.76 -6.36
N LEU A 25 -0.07 -4.49 -7.65
CA LEU A 25 0.42 -3.20 -8.16
C LEU A 25 -0.51 -2.05 -7.80
N ARG A 26 -1.83 -2.28 -7.88
CA ARG A 26 -2.84 -1.29 -7.53
C ARG A 26 -2.83 -1.02 -6.03
N ASP A 27 -2.77 -2.07 -5.22
CA ASP A 27 -2.78 -1.99 -3.76
C ASP A 27 -1.57 -1.21 -3.26
N ARG A 28 -0.39 -1.42 -3.86
CA ARG A 28 0.82 -0.61 -3.60
C ARG A 28 0.59 0.88 -3.89
N ALA A 29 -0.02 1.22 -5.03
CA ALA A 29 -0.29 2.61 -5.38
C ALA A 29 -1.30 3.27 -4.42
N VAL A 30 -2.36 2.53 -4.03
CA VAL A 30 -3.36 2.99 -3.05
C VAL A 30 -2.72 3.21 -1.67
N LEU A 31 -1.88 2.28 -1.22
CA LEU A 31 -1.13 2.39 0.03
C LEU A 31 -0.29 3.68 0.06
N LEU A 32 0.56 3.90 -0.95
CA LEU A 32 1.43 5.08 -1.01
C LEU A 32 0.62 6.38 -1.15
N GLU A 33 -0.51 6.36 -1.85
CA GLU A 33 -1.39 7.51 -1.94
C GLU A 33 -2.03 7.86 -0.59
N SER A 34 -2.52 6.85 0.13
CA SER A 34 -3.07 7.02 1.48
C SER A 34 -2.02 7.57 2.45
N PHE A 35 -0.80 7.07 2.38
CA PHE A 35 0.31 7.53 3.20
C PHE A 35 0.68 8.99 2.89
N ARG A 36 0.74 9.38 1.61
CA ARG A 36 1.03 10.76 1.21
C ARG A 36 -0.05 11.75 1.70
N LYS A 37 -1.33 11.33 1.64
CA LYS A 37 -2.46 12.11 2.19
C LYS A 37 -2.30 12.30 3.70
N PHE A 38 -2.01 11.22 4.41
CA PHE A 38 -1.72 11.28 5.85
C PHE A 38 -0.55 12.23 6.18
N LEU A 39 0.57 12.16 5.45
CA LEU A 39 1.71 13.07 5.67
C LEU A 39 1.32 14.55 5.50
N THR A 40 0.46 14.85 4.52
CA THR A 40 0.02 16.23 4.25
C THR A 40 -0.86 16.76 5.39
N VAL A 41 -1.77 15.94 5.91
CA VAL A 41 -2.62 16.31 7.05
C VAL A 41 -1.76 16.45 8.31
N ALA A 42 -0.88 15.49 8.56
CA ALA A 42 -0.05 15.48 9.76
C ALA A 42 0.97 16.64 9.81
N GLU A 43 1.56 17.01 8.67
CA GLU A 43 2.45 18.18 8.58
C GLU A 43 1.73 19.48 8.95
N ALA A 44 0.51 19.67 8.45
CA ALA A 44 -0.29 20.85 8.77
C ALA A 44 -0.61 20.92 10.28
N GLU A 45 -1.08 19.82 10.85
CA GLU A 45 -1.50 19.78 12.26
C GLU A 45 -0.34 19.92 13.25
N ILE A 46 0.83 19.37 12.92
CA ILE A 46 2.06 19.55 13.71
C ILE A 46 2.57 20.99 13.62
N HIS A 47 2.47 21.63 12.44
CA HIS A 47 2.86 23.02 12.28
C HIS A 47 2.03 23.96 13.17
N TYR A 48 0.72 23.69 13.30
CA TYR A 48 -0.17 24.46 14.17
C TYR A 48 -0.15 24.01 15.64
N GLY A 49 0.55 22.92 15.97
CA GLY A 49 0.70 22.39 17.34
C GLY A 49 -0.60 21.85 17.94
N LEU A 50 -1.58 21.49 17.11
CA LEU A 50 -2.96 21.30 17.55
C LEU A 50 -3.26 19.87 18.03
N VAL A 51 -2.56 18.84 17.52
CA VAL A 51 -3.02 17.45 17.66
C VAL A 51 -1.87 16.45 17.85
N PRO A 52 -1.94 15.56 18.86
CA PRO A 52 -1.02 14.42 18.99
C PRO A 52 -1.07 13.46 17.80
N VAL A 53 0.07 12.84 17.45
CA VAL A 53 0.18 11.89 16.32
C VAL A 53 -0.85 10.76 16.36
N GLY A 54 -1.20 10.25 17.54
CA GLY A 54 -2.21 9.21 17.67
C GLY A 54 -3.59 9.64 17.16
N GLU A 55 -3.99 10.87 17.46
CA GLU A 55 -5.27 11.44 17.01
C GLU A 55 -5.27 11.71 15.50
N LEU A 56 -4.12 12.05 14.91
CA LEU A 56 -3.97 12.19 13.46
C LEU A 56 -4.19 10.87 12.71
N VAL A 57 -3.73 9.76 13.28
CA VAL A 57 -3.99 8.44 12.71
C VAL A 57 -5.48 8.11 12.79
N LEU A 58 -6.15 8.43 13.90
CA LEU A 58 -7.58 8.22 14.08
C LEU A 58 -8.40 9.03 13.07
N SER A 59 -8.04 10.31 12.84
CA SER A 59 -8.72 11.16 11.86
C SER A 59 -8.52 10.69 10.41
N CYS A 60 -7.37 10.08 10.12
CA CYS A 60 -7.03 9.55 8.80
C CYS A 60 -7.38 8.07 8.60
N ARG A 61 -8.07 7.41 9.54
CA ARG A 61 -8.30 5.94 9.49
C ARG A 61 -8.98 5.44 8.21
N GLN A 62 -9.84 6.27 7.60
CA GLN A 62 -10.58 5.95 6.37
C GLN A 62 -9.73 6.04 5.09
N GLN A 63 -8.50 6.56 5.17
CA GLN A 63 -7.68 6.80 3.98
C GLN A 63 -7.05 5.52 3.41
N GLY A 64 -6.95 4.45 4.21
CA GLY A 64 -6.43 3.17 3.74
C GLY A 64 -6.25 2.13 4.85
N PRO A 65 -6.07 0.85 4.48
CA PRO A 65 -6.08 -0.27 5.42
C PRO A 65 -4.92 -0.23 6.43
N LEU A 66 -3.79 0.38 6.07
CA LEU A 66 -2.67 0.59 6.99
C LEU A 66 -3.08 1.52 8.15
N LEU A 67 -3.73 2.65 7.82
CA LEU A 67 -4.13 3.65 8.81
C LEU A 67 -5.29 3.13 9.65
N GLU A 68 -6.23 2.40 9.04
CA GLU A 68 -7.31 1.70 9.75
C GLU A 68 -6.77 0.70 10.78
N ASP A 69 -5.81 -0.15 10.38
CA ASP A 69 -5.23 -1.15 11.28
C ASP A 69 -4.39 -0.50 12.40
N CYS A 70 -3.70 0.61 12.09
CA CYS A 70 -2.97 1.38 13.08
C CYS A 70 -3.93 2.06 14.08
N ALA A 71 -4.98 2.72 13.58
CA ALA A 71 -6.02 3.35 14.38
C ALA A 71 -6.68 2.34 15.35
N ARG A 72 -7.05 1.16 14.84
CA ARG A 72 -7.63 0.09 15.65
C ARG A 72 -6.68 -0.38 16.78
N GLN A 73 -5.39 -0.51 16.50
CA GLN A 73 -4.41 -0.90 17.52
C GLN A 73 -4.21 0.19 18.58
N LEU A 74 -4.27 1.47 18.18
CA LEU A 74 -4.25 2.61 19.11
C LEU A 74 -5.49 2.62 20.01
N GLU A 75 -6.68 2.40 19.46
CA GLU A 75 -7.94 2.29 20.22
C GLU A 75 -7.91 1.13 21.24
N GLN A 76 -7.16 0.06 20.94
CA GLN A 76 -6.92 -1.07 21.84
C GLN A 76 -5.86 -0.78 22.93
N GLY A 77 -5.32 0.44 22.99
CA GLY A 77 -4.35 0.86 24.00
C GLY A 77 -2.89 0.63 23.63
N SER A 78 -2.59 0.23 22.39
CA SER A 78 -1.20 0.10 21.93
C SER A 78 -0.55 1.48 21.77
N ARG A 79 0.76 1.57 22.01
CA ARG A 79 1.50 2.81 21.72
C ARG A 79 1.68 2.99 20.21
N PHE A 80 1.71 4.22 19.74
CA PHE A 80 1.85 4.53 18.31
C PHE A 80 3.01 3.78 17.61
N PRO A 81 4.25 3.73 18.14
CA PRO A 81 5.33 3.02 17.48
C PRO A 81 5.09 1.52 17.30
N GLU A 82 4.32 0.90 18.20
CA GLU A 82 3.96 -0.52 18.15
C GLU A 82 2.81 -0.74 17.15
N ALA A 83 1.75 0.06 17.26
CA ALA A 83 0.60 0.03 16.36
C ALA A 83 1.01 0.24 14.89
N TRP A 84 1.85 1.26 14.64
CA TRP A 84 2.38 1.57 13.32
C TRP A 84 3.20 0.42 12.77
N ARG A 85 4.11 -0.14 13.58
CA ARG A 85 4.96 -1.27 13.16
C ARG A 85 4.12 -2.50 12.82
N GLY A 86 3.09 -2.80 13.61
CA GLY A 86 2.15 -3.90 13.36
C GLY A 86 1.41 -3.72 12.03
N ALA A 87 0.85 -2.53 11.81
CA ALA A 87 0.14 -2.20 10.58
C ALA A 87 1.07 -2.24 9.35
N VAL A 88 2.26 -1.66 9.44
CA VAL A 88 3.27 -1.68 8.37
C VAL A 88 3.70 -3.11 8.02
N LYS A 89 3.86 -4.00 9.01
CA LYS A 89 4.21 -5.41 8.75
C LYS A 89 3.12 -6.14 7.95
N ARG A 90 1.85 -5.81 8.16
CA ARG A 90 0.72 -6.45 7.48
C ARG A 90 0.44 -5.84 6.10
N TRP A 91 0.53 -4.52 5.99
CA TRP A 91 0.05 -3.77 4.82
C TRP A 91 1.15 -3.12 3.99
N GLY A 92 2.38 -3.04 4.51
CA GLY A 92 3.47 -2.29 3.90
C GLY A 92 3.96 -2.85 2.56
N GLY A 93 3.76 -4.15 2.31
CA GLY A 93 4.15 -4.80 1.06
C GLY A 93 5.61 -4.49 0.69
N PRO A 94 5.91 -4.13 -0.57
CA PRO A 94 7.26 -3.74 -1.00
C PRO A 94 7.83 -2.50 -0.30
N ASP A 95 6.97 -1.62 0.22
CA ASP A 95 7.36 -0.34 0.83
C ASP A 95 7.43 -0.43 2.37
N GLN A 96 7.42 -1.65 2.94
CA GLN A 96 7.44 -1.89 4.38
C GLN A 96 8.63 -1.21 5.08
N ALA A 97 9.85 -1.33 4.54
CA ALA A 97 11.04 -0.75 5.15
C ALA A 97 10.95 0.79 5.21
N PHE A 98 10.50 1.40 4.11
CA PHE A 98 10.28 2.84 4.00
C PHE A 98 9.24 3.34 5.01
N LEU A 99 8.09 2.68 5.09
CA LEU A 99 7.04 3.05 6.04
C LEU A 99 7.45 2.83 7.50
N ALA A 100 8.23 1.78 7.77
CA ALA A 100 8.74 1.51 9.12
C ALA A 100 9.76 2.57 9.56
N GLU A 101 10.57 3.08 8.64
CA GLU A 101 11.55 4.13 8.92
C GLU A 101 10.87 5.47 9.24
N PHE A 102 9.80 5.81 8.52
CA PHE A 102 8.97 6.97 8.87
C PHE A 102 8.51 6.93 10.33
N GLY A 103 7.93 5.80 10.75
CA GLY A 103 7.39 5.66 12.10
C GLY A 103 8.46 5.66 13.19
N ARG A 104 9.71 5.32 12.87
CA ARG A 104 10.84 5.40 13.81
C ARG A 104 11.31 6.85 14.03
N GLY A 105 11.28 7.67 13.00
CA GLY A 105 11.66 9.09 13.12
C GLY A 105 10.58 9.95 13.76
N LEU A 106 9.34 9.49 13.75
CA LEU A 106 8.21 10.23 14.33
C LEU A 106 8.27 10.21 15.85
N GLY A 107 8.52 11.38 16.45
CA GLY A 107 8.61 11.61 17.89
C GLY A 107 10.04 11.71 18.42
N ALA A 108 11.04 11.58 17.55
CA ALA A 108 12.46 11.55 17.94
C ALA A 108 13.12 12.95 18.04
N THR A 109 12.55 13.96 17.40
CA THR A 109 13.14 15.30 17.26
C THR A 109 12.18 16.40 17.70
N GLY A 110 12.72 17.61 17.92
CA GLY A 110 11.92 18.81 18.16
C GLY A 110 11.11 19.23 16.93
N LEU A 111 10.26 20.25 17.07
CA LEU A 111 9.30 20.69 16.04
C LEU A 111 9.92 20.89 14.65
N GLU A 112 11.05 21.58 14.55
CA GLU A 112 11.72 21.86 13.28
C GLU A 112 12.27 20.58 12.61
N GLY A 113 12.81 19.66 13.42
CA GLY A 113 13.24 18.34 12.95
C GLY A 113 12.06 17.48 12.49
N GLN A 114 10.91 17.58 13.15
CA GLN A 114 9.68 16.91 12.73
C GLN A 114 9.16 17.44 11.40
N LEU A 115 9.08 18.76 11.23
CA LEU A 115 8.67 19.36 9.96
C LEU A 115 9.57 18.91 8.81
N SER A 116 10.89 18.89 9.04
CA SER A 116 11.86 18.37 8.08
C SER A 116 11.65 16.87 7.77
N HIS A 117 11.32 16.06 8.78
CA HIS A 117 10.98 14.64 8.62
C HIS A 117 9.72 14.46 7.75
N PHE A 118 8.65 15.20 8.00
CA PHE A 118 7.43 15.15 7.18
C PHE A 118 7.70 15.58 5.74
N GLN A 119 8.44 16.67 5.51
CA GLN A 119 8.79 17.14 4.18
C GLN A 119 9.61 16.11 3.40
N LEU A 120 10.63 15.52 4.02
CA LEU A 120 11.45 14.46 3.43
C LEU A 120 10.58 13.27 3.01
N TYR A 121 9.76 12.76 3.93
CA TYR A 121 8.93 11.60 3.64
C TYR A 121 7.82 11.89 2.63
N ARG A 122 7.36 13.15 2.52
CA ARG A 122 6.39 13.56 1.51
C ARG A 122 6.97 13.48 0.11
N GLU A 123 8.20 13.96 -0.10
CA GLU A 123 8.89 13.84 -1.39
C GLU A 123 9.27 12.39 -1.70
N LEU A 124 9.77 11.63 -0.72
CA LEU A 124 10.06 10.21 -0.89
C LEU A 124 8.80 9.39 -1.23
N ALA A 125 7.67 9.69 -0.59
CA ALA A 125 6.38 9.06 -0.87
C ALA A 125 5.86 9.45 -2.26
N ARG A 126 6.06 10.70 -2.68
CA ARG A 126 5.72 11.17 -4.02
C ARG A 126 6.47 10.38 -5.09
N THR A 127 7.78 10.27 -4.99
CA THR A 127 8.60 9.52 -5.96
C THR A 127 8.16 8.06 -6.04
N ARG A 128 7.98 7.39 -4.89
CA ARG A 128 7.50 6.00 -4.86
C ARG A 128 6.09 5.84 -5.42
N LEU A 129 5.20 6.80 -5.17
CA LEU A 129 3.84 6.78 -5.73
C LEU A 129 3.85 6.92 -7.25
N GLU A 130 4.70 7.80 -7.78
CA GLU A 130 4.89 7.95 -9.23
C GLU A 130 5.42 6.66 -9.85
N GLU A 131 6.40 6.00 -9.21
CA GLU A 131 6.89 4.68 -9.63
C GLU A 131 5.79 3.61 -9.58
N ALA A 132 5.03 3.53 -8.48
CA ALA A 132 3.95 2.55 -8.34
C ALA A 132 2.84 2.76 -9.39
N ARG A 133 2.51 4.01 -9.72
CA ARG A 133 1.55 4.35 -10.79
C ARG A 133 2.08 3.95 -12.17
N ARG A 134 3.36 4.23 -12.46
CA ARG A 134 4.02 3.79 -13.71
C ARG A 134 4.04 2.28 -13.83
N ASP A 135 4.34 1.57 -12.74
CA ASP A 135 4.32 0.12 -12.70
C ASP A 135 2.92 -0.43 -12.92
N LEU A 136 1.89 0.12 -12.26
CA LEU A 136 0.50 -0.27 -12.48
C LEU A 136 0.07 -0.06 -13.94
N GLU A 137 0.45 1.06 -14.55
CA GLU A 137 0.13 1.37 -15.94
C GLU A 137 0.80 0.40 -16.92
N LYS A 138 2.11 0.18 -16.76
CA LYS A 138 2.91 -0.64 -17.67
C LYS A 138 2.72 -2.14 -17.44
N LYS A 139 2.84 -2.60 -16.20
CA LYS A 139 2.84 -4.03 -15.83
C LYS A 139 1.42 -4.55 -15.57
N GLY A 140 0.50 -3.71 -15.09
CA GLY A 140 -0.86 -4.16 -14.76
C GLY A 140 -1.63 -4.66 -15.98
N LYS A 141 -1.56 -3.95 -17.12
CA LYS A 141 -2.15 -4.41 -18.39
C LYS A 141 -1.46 -5.69 -18.88
N LEU A 142 -0.13 -5.72 -18.81
CA LEU A 142 0.68 -6.86 -19.24
C LEU A 142 0.35 -8.14 -18.46
N TYR A 143 0.26 -8.09 -17.13
CA TYR A 143 -0.07 -9.27 -16.32
C TYR A 143 -1.45 -9.83 -16.62
N ARG A 144 -2.46 -8.97 -16.83
CA ARG A 144 -3.79 -9.42 -17.22
C ARG A 144 -3.78 -10.09 -18.60
N GLN A 145 -3.08 -9.50 -19.57
CA GLN A 145 -2.94 -10.06 -20.91
C GLN A 145 -2.20 -11.40 -20.89
N LEU A 146 -1.07 -11.48 -20.18
CA LEU A 146 -0.32 -12.73 -20.03
C LEU A 146 -1.15 -13.83 -19.36
N GLY A 147 -1.96 -13.50 -18.35
CA GLY A 147 -2.84 -14.47 -17.70
C GLY A 147 -3.88 -15.05 -18.68
N VAL A 148 -4.52 -14.20 -19.48
CA VAL A 148 -5.52 -14.64 -20.47
C VAL A 148 -4.86 -15.40 -21.63
N PHE A 149 -3.85 -14.82 -22.28
CA PHE A 149 -3.20 -15.44 -23.43
C PHE A 149 -2.41 -16.70 -23.05
N GLY A 150 -1.76 -16.71 -21.89
CA GLY A 150 -1.08 -17.90 -21.37
C GLY A 150 -2.06 -19.03 -21.07
N GLY A 151 -3.21 -18.71 -20.47
CA GLY A 151 -4.27 -19.69 -20.24
C GLY A 151 -4.84 -20.27 -21.54
N LEU A 152 -5.09 -19.43 -22.53
CA LEU A 152 -5.55 -19.87 -23.86
C LEU A 152 -4.49 -20.71 -24.60
N ALA A 153 -3.23 -20.30 -24.57
CA ALA A 153 -2.15 -21.04 -25.22
C ALA A 153 -1.95 -22.42 -24.59
N LEU A 154 -1.95 -22.52 -23.26
CA LEU A 154 -1.89 -23.80 -22.55
C LEU A 154 -3.11 -24.67 -22.86
N ALA A 155 -4.31 -24.06 -22.92
CA ALA A 155 -5.52 -24.78 -23.31
C ALA A 155 -5.40 -25.36 -24.73
N LEU A 156 -4.85 -24.61 -25.69
CA LEU A 156 -4.64 -25.09 -27.06
C LEU A 156 -3.61 -26.22 -27.14
N VAL A 157 -2.53 -26.15 -26.36
CA VAL A 157 -1.48 -27.19 -26.35
C VAL A 157 -1.97 -28.49 -25.70
N LEU A 158 -2.85 -28.39 -24.70
CA LEU A 158 -3.40 -29.53 -23.95
C LEU A 158 -4.70 -30.10 -24.55
N TRP A 159 -5.21 -29.47 -25.60
CA TRP A 159 -6.44 -29.86 -26.30
C TRP A 159 -6.29 -31.21 -27.03
#